data_AF-A0A654TUK3-F1
#
_entry.id   AF-A0A654TUK3-F1
#
_cell.length_a   1.000
_cell.length_b   1.000
_cell.length_c   1.000
_cell.angle_alpha   90.00
_cell.angle_beta   90.00
_cell.angle_gamma   90.00
#
_symmetry.space_group_name_H-M   'P 1'
#
loop_
_entity.id
_entity.type
_entity.pdbx_description
1 polymer ?
#
loop_
_entity_poly.entity_id
_entity_poly.type
_entity_poly.pdbx_seq_one_letter_code
_entity_poly.pdbx_strand_id
1 'polypeptide(L)'
;MPQQVDSQYDTNHVVTAYDGFSDFPDRPDNLLAVANAAIGAAIAHTPIGFTGPGDVPPQNIRTTVNSRGATTTTYLVPVNHLPLTLPLRYLGMSDAEVDQIDSVLQPQIDAAYARNDNWFTRPVSVDPVRGLDPLTAPGSIVEGARGLLGSPAFGG
;
A
#
# COMPACT_ATOMS: atom_id res chain seq x y z
N MET A 1 -20.55 -5.18 -1.09
CA MET A 1 -20.48 -3.85 -0.43
C MET A 1 -21.85 -3.19 -0.52
N PRO A 2 -22.34 -2.50 0.53
CA PRO A 2 -23.56 -1.69 0.43
C PRO A 2 -23.38 -0.55 -0.59
N GLN A 3 -24.49 -0.06 -1.14
CA GLN A 3 -24.48 1.06 -2.09
C GLN A 3 -23.95 2.33 -1.38
N GLN A 4 -22.99 3.01 -2.00
CA GLN A 4 -22.50 4.29 -1.48
C GLN A 4 -23.60 5.36 -1.56
N VAL A 5 -23.67 6.19 -0.53
CA VAL A 5 -24.61 7.33 -0.46
C VAL A 5 -23.89 8.60 -0.88
N ASP A 6 -24.49 9.37 -1.78
CA ASP A 6 -23.89 10.61 -2.29
C ASP A 6 -23.83 11.69 -1.21
N SER A 7 -22.58 12.03 -0.85
CA SER A 7 -22.24 13.16 0.04
C SER A 7 -22.49 14.51 -0.62
N GLN A 8 -22.70 15.55 0.18
CA GLN A 8 -22.72 16.95 -0.28
C GLN A 8 -21.38 17.69 -0.04
N TYR A 9 -20.38 16.99 0.50
CA TYR A 9 -19.10 17.56 0.89
C TYR A 9 -17.96 16.95 0.08
N ASP A 10 -17.02 17.81 -0.31
CA ASP A 10 -15.76 17.39 -0.88
C ASP A 10 -14.99 16.50 0.12
N THR A 11 -14.43 15.40 -0.38
CA THR A 11 -13.74 14.39 0.43
C THR A 11 -12.35 14.12 -0.13
N ASN A 12 -11.35 14.18 0.73
CA ASN A 12 -10.01 13.67 0.43
C ASN A 12 -9.88 12.28 1.05
N HIS A 13 -9.64 11.28 0.20
CA HIS A 13 -9.45 9.89 0.62
C HIS A 13 -7.98 9.53 0.44
N VAL A 14 -7.24 9.45 1.55
CA VAL A 14 -5.80 9.16 1.55
C VAL A 14 -5.61 7.73 2.02
N VAL A 15 -5.03 6.90 1.15
CA VAL A 15 -4.83 5.46 1.39
C VAL A 15 -3.44 5.06 0.90
N THR A 16 -2.88 3.98 1.43
CA THR A 16 -1.59 3.45 0.97
C THR A 16 -1.79 2.11 0.30
N ALA A 17 -1.03 1.86 -0.76
CA ALA A 17 -1.14 0.64 -1.53
C ALA A 17 -0.97 -0.59 -0.64
N TYR A 18 -1.93 -1.50 -0.72
CA TYR A 18 -1.98 -2.76 0.00
C TYR A 18 -2.12 -2.67 1.52
N ASP A 19 -2.54 -1.54 2.09
CA ASP A 19 -2.94 -1.52 3.49
C ASP A 19 -4.30 -2.21 3.66
N GLY A 20 -4.37 -3.33 4.36
CA GLY A 20 -5.62 -4.07 4.55
C GLY A 20 -6.74 -3.32 5.29
N PHE A 21 -6.47 -2.19 5.93
CA PHE A 21 -7.52 -1.35 6.52
C PHE A 21 -8.03 -0.27 5.56
N SER A 22 -7.15 0.34 4.76
CA SER A 22 -7.52 1.47 3.87
C SER A 22 -7.62 1.10 2.38
N ASP A 23 -6.99 0.01 1.97
CA ASP A 23 -6.85 -0.49 0.60
C ASP A 23 -6.98 -2.03 0.55
N PHE A 24 -8.11 -2.54 1.05
CA PHE A 24 -8.43 -3.96 1.00
C PHE A 24 -8.71 -4.42 -0.44
N PRO A 25 -8.33 -5.65 -0.85
CA PRO A 25 -8.55 -6.14 -2.22
C PRO A 25 -10.02 -6.14 -2.64
N ASP A 26 -10.30 -5.72 -3.87
CA ASP A 26 -11.63 -5.79 -4.49
C ASP A 26 -12.07 -7.24 -4.75
N ARG A 27 -11.11 -8.14 -4.93
CA ARG A 27 -11.29 -9.58 -5.21
C ARG A 27 -10.66 -10.43 -4.09
N PRO A 28 -11.36 -10.59 -2.96
CA PRO A 28 -10.81 -11.24 -1.76
C PRO A 28 -10.64 -12.76 -1.88
N ASP A 29 -11.12 -13.37 -2.96
CA ASP A 29 -10.84 -14.76 -3.33
C ASP A 29 -9.36 -14.95 -3.74
N ASN A 30 -8.65 -13.88 -4.10
CA ASN A 30 -7.20 -13.89 -4.26
C ASN A 30 -6.52 -13.85 -2.88
N LEU A 31 -6.30 -15.04 -2.31
CA LEU A 31 -5.71 -15.19 -0.96
C LEU A 31 -4.29 -14.62 -0.86
N LEU A 32 -3.54 -14.57 -1.97
CA LEU A 32 -2.21 -13.98 -2.00
C LEU A 32 -2.29 -12.47 -1.75
N ALA A 33 -3.24 -11.78 -2.40
CA ALA A 33 -3.49 -10.37 -2.18
C ALA A 33 -4.02 -10.09 -0.77
N VAL A 34 -4.87 -10.97 -0.22
CA VAL A 34 -5.35 -10.85 1.17
C VAL A 34 -4.19 -10.98 2.17
N ALA A 35 -3.28 -11.94 1.96
CA ALA A 35 -2.10 -12.08 2.82
C ALA A 35 -1.17 -10.86 2.73
N ASN A 36 -0.93 -10.35 1.51
CA ASN A 36 -0.18 -9.12 1.30
C ASN A 36 -0.84 -7.93 2.00
N ALA A 37 -2.17 -7.79 1.89
CA ALA A 37 -2.93 -6.73 2.52
C ALA A 37 -2.91 -6.82 4.05
N ALA A 38 -2.95 -8.03 4.62
CA ALA A 38 -2.83 -8.25 6.05
C ALA A 38 -1.47 -7.80 6.60
N ILE A 39 -0.38 -8.06 5.86
CA ILE A 39 0.95 -7.55 6.24
C ILE A 39 1.00 -6.03 6.07
N GLY A 40 0.47 -5.50 4.96
CA GLY A 40 0.38 -4.05 4.75
C GLY A 40 -0.41 -3.31 5.84
N ALA A 41 -1.49 -3.90 6.36
CA ALA A 41 -2.21 -3.37 7.51
C ALA A 41 -1.33 -3.26 8.77
N ALA A 42 -0.44 -4.23 8.99
CA ALA A 42 0.47 -4.25 10.11
C ALA A 42 1.59 -3.21 10.01
N ILE A 43 2.12 -2.98 8.81
CA ILE A 43 3.35 -2.19 8.63
C ILE A 43 3.16 -0.84 7.96
N ALA A 44 2.12 -0.63 7.15
CA ALA A 44 1.92 0.58 6.36
C ALA A 44 0.82 1.50 6.93
N HIS A 45 -0.16 0.93 7.65
CA HIS A 45 -1.33 1.67 8.13
C HIS A 45 -1.00 2.82 9.09
N THR A 46 -0.02 2.64 9.98
CA THR A 46 0.40 3.72 10.88
C THR A 46 1.38 4.69 10.20
N PRO A 47 2.41 4.23 9.46
CA PRO A 47 3.34 5.12 8.78
C PRO A 47 2.72 6.08 7.75
N ILE A 48 1.62 5.70 7.08
CA ILE A 48 0.95 6.60 6.12
C ILE A 48 0.52 7.94 6.75
N GLY A 49 0.25 7.96 8.06
CA GLY A 49 -0.09 9.19 8.79
C GLY A 49 1.02 10.26 8.81
N PHE A 50 2.23 9.91 8.39
CA PHE A 50 3.39 10.80 8.28
C PHE A 50 3.73 11.19 6.84
N THR A 51 2.89 10.81 5.88
CA THR A 51 3.04 11.19 4.48
C THR A 51 2.36 12.52 4.18
N GLY A 52 2.88 13.22 3.18
CA GLY A 52 2.32 14.46 2.67
C GLY A 52 1.91 14.36 1.20
N PRO A 53 1.26 15.39 0.65
CA PRO A 53 0.82 15.40 -0.74
C PRO A 53 1.95 15.22 -1.77
N GLY A 54 3.20 15.52 -1.40
CA GLY A 54 4.38 15.34 -2.26
C GLY A 54 4.82 13.88 -2.43
N ASP A 55 4.36 12.97 -1.56
CA ASP A 55 4.71 11.54 -1.59
C ASP A 55 3.80 10.74 -2.53
N VAL A 56 2.79 11.39 -3.13
CA VAL A 56 1.81 10.77 -4.01
C VAL A 56 2.15 11.12 -5.46
N PRO A 57 2.51 10.15 -6.32
CA PRO A 57 2.71 10.38 -7.74
C PRO A 57 1.45 11.01 -8.37
N PRO A 58 1.56 12.00 -9.27
CA PRO A 58 0.37 12.64 -9.87
C PRO A 58 -0.61 11.65 -10.51
N GLN A 59 -0.10 10.56 -11.10
CA GLN A 59 -0.90 9.48 -11.71
C GLN A 59 -1.69 8.63 -10.69
N ASN A 60 -1.33 8.70 -9.41
CA ASN A 60 -2.02 8.04 -8.31
C ASN A 60 -3.14 8.91 -7.71
N ILE A 61 -3.31 10.15 -8.18
CA ILE A 61 -4.34 11.07 -7.73
C ILE A 61 -5.53 10.97 -8.69
N ARG A 62 -6.70 10.64 -8.15
CA ARG A 62 -7.93 10.51 -8.96
C ARG A 62 -9.09 11.24 -8.29
N THR A 63 -9.78 12.08 -9.06
CA THR A 63 -10.97 12.80 -8.60
C THR A 63 -12.20 12.30 -9.31
N THR A 64 -13.26 12.07 -8.55
CA THR A 64 -14.61 11.80 -9.06
C THR A 64 -15.58 12.87 -8.56
N VAL A 65 -16.67 13.08 -9.29
CA VAL A 65 -17.74 14.01 -8.91
C VAL A 65 -19.05 13.22 -8.85
N ASN A 66 -19.76 13.31 -7.73
CA ASN A 66 -21.02 12.60 -7.53
C ASN A 66 -22.23 13.38 -8.09
N SER A 67 -23.44 12.82 -7.96
CA SER A 67 -24.63 13.44 -8.55
C SER A 67 -25.05 14.76 -7.87
N ARG A 68 -24.46 15.07 -6.72
CA ARG A 68 -24.70 16.28 -5.93
C ARG A 68 -23.62 17.35 -6.16
N GLY A 69 -22.66 17.08 -7.05
CA GLY A 69 -21.56 18.00 -7.37
C GLY A 69 -20.40 17.97 -6.39
N ALA A 70 -20.43 17.11 -5.37
CA ALA A 70 -19.31 16.97 -4.43
C ALA A 70 -18.19 16.12 -5.04
N THR A 71 -16.94 16.50 -4.76
CA THR A 71 -15.74 15.81 -5.25
C THR A 71 -15.26 14.77 -4.26
N THR A 72 -14.71 13.67 -4.75
CA THR A 72 -13.89 12.75 -3.96
C THR A 72 -12.54 12.60 -4.64
N THR A 73 -11.48 13.11 -4.02
CA THR A 73 -10.11 12.99 -4.50
C THR A 73 -9.41 11.89 -3.71
N THR A 74 -9.06 10.81 -4.40
CA THR A 74 -8.29 9.71 -3.84
C THR A 74 -6.81 9.92 -4.09
N TYR A 75 -6.02 9.82 -3.03
CA TYR A 75 -4.56 9.87 -3.03
C TYR A 75 -4.05 8.48 -2.66
N LEU A 76 -3.50 7.73 -3.62
CA LEU A 76 -2.89 6.43 -3.37
C LEU A 76 -1.37 6.60 -3.14
N VAL A 77 -0.94 6.49 -1.90
CA VAL A 77 0.48 6.50 -1.53
C VAL A 77 1.10 5.14 -1.90
N PRO A 78 2.11 5.07 -2.79
CA PRO A 78 2.81 3.83 -3.08
C PRO A 78 3.60 3.33 -1.86
N VAL A 79 3.85 2.04 -1.77
CA VAL A 79 4.81 1.46 -0.81
C VAL A 79 6.17 1.27 -1.46
N ASN A 80 7.26 1.25 -0.69
CA ASN A 80 8.61 1.05 -1.24
C ASN A 80 8.81 -0.37 -1.78
N HIS A 81 8.31 -1.37 -1.06
CA HIS A 81 8.37 -2.77 -1.43
C HIS A 81 7.02 -3.46 -1.19
N LEU A 82 6.86 -4.62 -1.82
CA LEU A 82 5.67 -5.44 -1.62
C LEU A 82 5.57 -5.89 -0.15
N PRO A 83 4.48 -5.59 0.58
CA PRO A 83 4.39 -5.90 2.01
C PRO A 83 4.63 -7.38 2.32
N LEU A 84 4.14 -8.28 1.47
CA LEU A 84 4.25 -9.73 1.66
C LEU A 84 5.70 -10.23 1.75
N THR A 85 6.60 -9.61 1.00
CA THR A 85 8.00 -10.05 0.87
C THR A 85 8.96 -9.18 1.67
N LEU A 86 8.52 -7.99 2.08
CA LEU A 86 9.30 -7.09 2.92
C LEU A 86 9.95 -7.83 4.12
N PRO A 87 9.27 -8.72 4.88
CA PRO A 87 9.91 -9.48 5.96
C PRO A 87 11.17 -10.25 5.56
N LEU A 88 11.29 -10.73 4.32
CA LEU A 88 12.48 -11.47 3.86
C LEU A 88 13.74 -10.61 3.89
N ARG A 89 13.61 -9.30 3.61
CA ARG A 89 14.71 -8.33 3.71
C ARG A 89 15.21 -8.21 5.15
N TYR A 90 14.30 -8.26 6.13
CA TYR A 90 14.64 -8.23 7.56
C TYR A 90 15.29 -9.51 8.07
N LEU A 91 14.96 -10.64 7.43
CA LEU A 91 15.62 -11.91 7.69
C LEU A 91 17.00 -12.01 7.02
N GLY A 92 17.47 -10.94 6.36
CA GLY A 92 18.82 -10.83 5.81
C GLY A 92 18.95 -11.20 4.33
N MET A 93 17.84 -11.43 3.63
CA MET A 93 17.87 -11.58 2.17
C MET A 93 18.17 -10.24 1.51
N SER A 94 18.97 -10.23 0.44
CA SER A 94 19.34 -8.99 -0.24
C SER A 94 18.15 -8.39 -1.01
N ASP A 95 18.14 -7.06 -1.17
CA ASP A 95 17.11 -6.37 -1.97
C ASP A 95 17.00 -6.97 -3.38
N ALA A 96 18.13 -7.28 -4.02
CA ALA A 96 18.15 -7.84 -5.36
C ALA A 96 17.47 -9.23 -5.46
N GLU A 97 17.57 -10.05 -4.42
CA GLU A 97 16.89 -11.36 -4.38
C GLU A 97 15.39 -11.17 -4.15
N VAL A 98 15.00 -10.31 -3.21
CA VAL A 98 13.59 -10.10 -2.90
C VAL A 98 12.87 -9.34 -4.03
N ASP A 99 13.55 -8.42 -4.72
CA ASP A 99 13.01 -7.72 -5.89
C ASP A 99 12.67 -8.68 -7.03
N GLN A 100 13.41 -9.78 -7.19
CA GLN A 100 13.06 -10.83 -8.15
C GLN A 100 11.75 -11.52 -7.75
N ILE A 101 11.56 -11.80 -6.46
CA ILE A 101 10.32 -12.36 -5.93
C ILE A 101 9.15 -11.37 -6.13
N ASP A 102 9.38 -10.09 -5.84
CA ASP A 102 8.40 -9.02 -6.02
C ASP A 102 7.94 -8.92 -7.48
N SER A 103 8.86 -9.02 -8.43
CA SER A 103 8.55 -8.97 -9.86
C SER A 103 7.60 -10.09 -10.31
N VAL A 104 7.61 -11.23 -9.63
CA VAL A 104 6.74 -12.38 -9.91
C VAL A 104 5.42 -12.27 -9.16
N LEU A 105 5.45 -11.84 -7.89
CA LEU A 105 4.27 -11.81 -7.03
C LEU A 105 3.40 -10.57 -7.24
N GLN A 106 4.00 -9.41 -7.48
CA GLN A 106 3.27 -8.15 -7.59
C GLN A 106 2.17 -8.21 -8.66
N PRO A 107 2.38 -8.69 -9.89
CA PRO A 107 1.30 -8.78 -10.88
C PRO A 107 0.13 -9.67 -10.44
N GLN A 108 0.40 -10.74 -9.68
CA GLN A 108 -0.61 -11.66 -9.16
C GLN A 108 -1.44 -11.02 -8.05
N ILE A 109 -0.80 -10.20 -7.21
CA ILE A 109 -1.45 -9.43 -6.15
C ILE A 109 -2.24 -8.26 -6.76
N ASP A 110 -1.65 -7.53 -7.69
CA ASP A 110 -2.27 -6.40 -8.40
C ASP A 110 -3.55 -6.82 -9.13
N ALA A 111 -3.65 -8.07 -9.59
CA ALA A 111 -4.86 -8.63 -10.19
C ALA A 111 -6.08 -8.64 -9.25
N ALA A 112 -5.88 -8.56 -7.93
CA ALA A 112 -6.99 -8.49 -6.97
C ALA A 112 -7.58 -7.08 -6.80
N TYR A 113 -6.98 -6.06 -7.41
CA TYR A 113 -7.35 -4.67 -7.27
C TYR A 113 -7.88 -4.10 -8.58
N ALA A 114 -9.14 -3.70 -8.61
CA ALA A 114 -9.83 -3.22 -9.82
C ALA A 114 -9.18 -1.95 -10.41
N ARG A 115 -8.49 -1.16 -9.58
CA ARG A 115 -7.70 0.01 -10.04
C ARG A 115 -6.63 -0.34 -11.08
N ASN A 116 -6.20 -1.61 -11.13
CA ASN A 116 -5.16 -2.13 -12.01
C ASN A 116 -5.71 -2.74 -13.32
N ASP A 117 -7.02 -2.91 -13.46
CA ASP A 117 -7.64 -3.56 -14.63
C ASP A 117 -7.37 -2.79 -15.93
N ASN A 118 -7.27 -1.45 -15.84
CA ASN A 118 -6.90 -0.61 -16.97
C ASN A 118 -5.40 -0.31 -16.95
N TRP A 119 -4.65 -1.00 -17.82
CA TRP A 119 -3.21 -0.89 -17.91
C TRP A 119 -2.70 0.52 -18.26
N PHE A 120 -3.49 1.34 -18.94
CA PHE A 120 -3.11 2.70 -19.32
C PHE A 120 -3.22 3.70 -18.17
N THR A 121 -4.07 3.39 -17.18
CA THR A 121 -4.38 4.32 -16.09
C THR A 121 -4.02 3.78 -14.73
N ARG A 122 -3.57 2.53 -14.63
CA ARG A 122 -3.21 1.91 -13.35
C ARG A 122 -2.20 2.78 -12.59
N PRO A 123 -2.40 2.98 -11.28
CA PRO A 123 -1.47 3.73 -10.48
C PRO A 123 -0.19 2.92 -10.23
N VAL A 124 0.82 3.57 -9.68
CA VAL A 124 2.01 2.90 -9.15
C VAL A 124 1.70 2.46 -7.72
N SER A 125 1.62 1.15 -7.50
CA SER A 125 1.44 0.59 -6.15
C SER A 125 2.76 0.43 -5.39
N VAL A 126 3.85 0.13 -6.10
CA VAL A 126 5.19 -0.07 -5.55
C VAL A 126 6.17 0.89 -6.23
N ASP A 127 6.84 1.73 -5.44
CA ASP A 127 7.91 2.65 -5.89
C ASP A 127 9.12 2.49 -4.95
N PRO A 128 10.15 1.72 -5.32
CA PRO A 128 11.31 1.47 -4.44
C PRO A 128 12.09 2.72 -4.02
N VAL A 129 11.88 3.86 -4.68
CA VAL A 129 12.64 5.09 -4.41
C VAL A 129 11.82 6.08 -3.59
N ARG A 130 10.54 6.22 -3.90
CA ARG A 130 9.67 7.25 -3.30
C ARG A 130 8.46 6.70 -2.55
N GLY A 131 8.29 5.39 -2.54
CA GLY A 131 7.23 4.72 -1.80
C GLY A 131 7.43 4.83 -0.30
N LEU A 132 6.31 4.72 0.41
CA LEU A 132 6.27 4.65 1.86
C LEU A 132 7.18 3.51 2.35
N ASP A 133 8.19 3.88 3.12
CA ASP A 133 9.02 2.95 3.87
C ASP A 133 8.53 2.90 5.33
N PRO A 134 8.04 1.74 5.82
CA PRO A 134 7.66 1.57 7.21
C PRO A 134 8.77 1.96 8.22
N LEU A 135 10.04 1.93 7.80
CA LEU A 135 11.19 2.26 8.64
C LEU A 135 11.53 3.74 8.74
N THR A 136 10.99 4.58 7.85
CA THR A 136 11.21 6.03 7.93
C THR A 136 10.23 6.73 8.87
N ALA A 137 9.31 5.97 9.48
CA ALA A 137 8.39 6.46 10.50
C ALA A 137 9.11 6.85 11.80
N PRO A 138 8.48 7.61 12.71
CA PRO A 138 9.02 7.87 14.04
C PRO A 138 9.36 6.59 14.81
N GLY A 139 10.39 6.66 15.68
CA GLY A 139 11.05 5.48 16.26
C GLY A 139 10.14 4.44 16.95
N SER A 140 9.07 4.84 17.65
CA SER A 140 8.13 3.87 18.26
C SER A 140 7.36 3.05 17.24
N ILE A 141 7.07 3.62 16.07
CA ILE A 141 6.38 2.93 14.97
C ILE A 141 7.34 1.98 14.27
N VAL A 142 8.61 2.39 14.13
CA VAL A 142 9.67 1.53 13.60
C VAL A 142 9.90 0.32 14.48
N GLU A 143 9.94 0.49 15.81
CA GLU A 143 10.08 -0.64 16.73
C GLU A 143 8.84 -1.57 16.71
N GLY A 144 7.63 -1.01 16.56
CA GLY A 144 6.42 -1.80 16.34
C GLY A 144 6.47 -2.61 15.05
N ALA A 145 6.86 -1.98 13.93
CA ALA A 145 7.02 -2.64 12.65
C ALA A 145 8.11 -3.73 12.69
N ARG A 146 9.25 -3.46 13.34
CA ARG A 146 10.31 -4.46 13.57
C ARG A 146 9.84 -5.64 14.41
N GLY A 147 9.03 -5.41 15.44
CA GLY A 147 8.42 -6.48 16.22
C GLY A 147 7.52 -7.39 15.38
N LEU A 148 6.77 -6.82 14.44
CA LEU A 148 5.88 -7.55 13.53
C LEU A 148 6.62 -8.29 12.41
N LEU A 149 7.71 -7.72 11.91
CA LEU A 149 8.55 -8.29 10.85
C LEU A 149 9.55 -9.34 11.37
N GLY A 150 9.68 -9.45 12.71
CA GLY A 150 10.64 -10.31 13.39
C GLY A 150 11.94 -9.55 13.71
N SER A 151 12.49 -9.78 14.90
CA SER A 151 13.82 -9.27 15.24
C SER A 151 14.88 -10.00 14.42
N PRO A 152 15.92 -9.33 13.90
CA PRO A 152 17.04 -10.03 13.31
C PRO A 152 17.62 -10.98 14.36
N ALA A 153 17.81 -12.25 13.98
CA ALA A 153 18.61 -13.15 14.79
C ALA A 153 20.01 -12.53 14.91
N PHE A 154 20.44 -12.26 16.14
CA PHE A 154 21.73 -11.65 16.47
C PHE A 154 22.88 -12.18 15.60
N GLY A 155 23.69 -11.26 15.07
CA GLY A 155 25.06 -11.52 14.64
C GLY A 155 25.96 -10.49 15.30
N GLY A 156 26.80 -10.94 16.25
CA GLY A 156 27.82 -10.12 16.91
C GLY A 156 29.08 -9.95 16.08
#